data_AF-A0A9E1I368-F1
#
_entry.id   AF-A0A9E1I368-F1
#
_cell.length_a   1.000
_cell.length_b   1.000
_cell.length_c   1.000
_cell.angle_alpha   90.00
_cell.angle_beta   90.00
_cell.angle_gamma   90.00
#
_symmetry.space_group_name_H-M   'P 1'
#
loop_
_entity.id
_entity.type
_entity.pdbx_description
1 polymer ?
#
loop_
_entity_poly.entity_id
_entity_poly.type
_entity_poly.pdbx_seq_one_letter_code
_entity_poly.pdbx_strand_id
1 'polypeptide(L)' 'MKIKTEMLRGYIADLITEDIVDFEIDADEIANTTAIKMVAEIQQILIDSGDSDFETVEKIVRVFEKYKIDSGCCHDF' A
#
# COMPACT_ATOMS: atom_id res chain seq x y z
N MET A 1 37.24 20.42 -1.26
CA MET A 1 36.32 20.06 -2.36
C MET A 1 36.57 18.59 -2.73
N LYS A 2 35.58 17.69 -2.56
CA LYS A 2 35.75 16.23 -2.79
C LYS A 2 35.38 15.84 -4.23
N ILE A 3 36.11 16.40 -5.21
CA ILE A 3 35.83 16.25 -6.65
C ILE A 3 35.66 14.78 -7.08
N LYS A 4 36.51 13.88 -6.56
CA LYS A 4 36.43 12.44 -6.86
C LYS A 4 35.12 11.80 -6.41
N THR A 5 34.56 12.25 -5.29
CA THR A 5 33.29 11.74 -4.76
C THR A 5 32.11 12.20 -5.63
N GLU A 6 32.14 13.45 -6.09
CA GLU A 6 31.11 13.98 -6.99
C GLU A 6 31.14 13.29 -8.36
N MET A 7 32.33 13.03 -8.91
CA MET A 7 32.46 12.29 -10.17
C MET A 7 31.96 10.85 -10.04
N LEU A 8 32.27 10.18 -8.93
CA LEU A 8 31.76 8.83 -8.66
C LEU A 8 30.24 8.81 -8.53
N ARG A 9 29.67 9.83 -7.87
CA ARG A 9 28.21 9.97 -7.72
C ARG A 9 27.52 10.18 -9.06
N GLY A 10 28.07 11.04 -9.91
CA GLY A 10 27.56 11.27 -11.27
C GLY A 10 27.59 9.98 -12.09
N TYR A 11 28.74 9.30 -12.12
CA TYR A 11 28.87 8.05 -12.87
C TYR A 11 27.89 6.96 -12.43
N ILE A 12 27.67 6.81 -11.11
CA ILE A 12 26.69 5.85 -10.60
C ILE A 12 25.26 6.25 -10.96
N ALA A 13 24.92 7.55 -10.89
CA ALA A 13 23.60 8.03 -11.27
C ALA A 13 23.31 7.82 -12.76
N ASP A 14 24.29 8.10 -13.61
CA ASP A 14 24.19 7.91 -15.06
C ASP A 14 24.03 6.42 -15.40
N LEU A 15 24.84 5.55 -14.79
CA LEU A 15 24.75 4.09 -14.99
C LEU A 15 23.38 3.52 -14.56
N ILE A 16 22.86 3.96 -13.41
CA ILE A 16 21.52 3.57 -12.94
C ILE A 16 20.44 4.08 -13.89
N THR A 17 20.59 5.30 -14.42
CA THR A 17 19.59 5.90 -15.32
C THR A 17 19.60 5.26 -16.71
N GLU A 18 20.76 4.80 -17.19
CA GLU A 18 20.88 4.06 -18.45
C GLU A 18 20.28 2.64 -18.34
N ASP A 19 20.46 1.97 -17.19
CA ASP A 19 19.98 0.60 -16.96
C ASP A 19 18.54 0.52 -16.43
N ILE A 20 18.00 1.60 -15.84
CA ILE A 20 16.57 1.72 -15.56
C ILE A 20 15.86 1.96 -16.89
N VAL A 21 15.59 0.85 -17.59
CA VAL A 21 14.53 0.79 -18.60
C VAL A 21 13.27 1.33 -17.95
N ASP A 22 12.64 2.29 -18.61
CA ASP A 22 11.36 2.89 -18.23
C ASP A 22 10.37 1.78 -17.86
N PHE A 23 10.30 1.42 -16.57
CA PHE A 23 9.36 0.42 -16.11
C PHE A 23 8.05 1.16 -15.91
N GLU A 24 7.13 0.93 -16.85
CA GLU A 24 5.78 1.42 -16.74
C GLU A 24 5.19 0.86 -15.44
N ILE A 25 5.01 1.72 -14.44
CA ILE A 25 4.34 1.35 -13.21
C ILE A 25 2.86 1.23 -13.55
N ASP A 26 2.39 -0.01 -13.68
CA ASP A 26 0.96 -0.28 -13.86
C ASP A 26 0.22 0.04 -12.54
N ALA A 27 -0.30 1.26 -12.47
CA ALA A 27 -1.09 1.73 -11.35
C ALA A 27 -2.35 0.88 -11.13
N ASP A 28 -2.91 0.30 -12.20
CA ASP A 28 -4.08 -0.57 -12.12
C ASP A 28 -3.72 -1.94 -11.53
N GLU A 29 -2.55 -2.50 -11.88
CA GLU A 29 -2.02 -3.73 -11.26
C GLU A 29 -1.78 -3.53 -9.75
N ILE A 30 -1.23 -2.37 -9.36
CA ILE A 30 -1.01 -2.02 -7.95
C ILE A 30 -2.33 -1.85 -7.22
N ALA A 31 -3.29 -1.14 -7.81
CA ALA A 31 -4.61 -0.93 -7.22
C ALA A 31 -5.35 -2.27 -7.06
N ASN A 32 -5.33 -3.13 -8.08
CA ASN A 32 -5.92 -4.48 -8.05
C ASN A 32 -5.28 -5.36 -6.99
N THR A 33 -3.94 -5.37 -6.90
CA THR A 33 -3.22 -6.13 -5.87
C THR A 33 -3.59 -5.66 -4.47
N THR A 34 -3.74 -4.35 -4.28
CA THR A 34 -4.14 -3.74 -3.01
C THR A 34 -5.58 -4.10 -2.65
N ALA A 35 -6.49 -4.03 -3.61
CA ALA A 35 -7.89 -4.40 -3.42
C ALA A 35 -8.04 -5.89 -3.06
N ILE A 36 -7.32 -6.78 -3.75
CA ILE A 36 -7.33 -8.23 -3.46
C ILE A 36 -6.84 -8.50 -2.02
N LYS A 37 -5.75 -7.86 -1.60
CA LYS A 37 -5.21 -8.02 -0.23
C LYS A 37 -6.21 -7.54 0.82
N MET A 38 -6.84 -6.38 0.59
CA MET A 38 -7.86 -5.83 1.47
C MET A 38 -9.07 -6.78 1.61
N VAL A 39 -9.58 -7.30 0.49
CA VAL A 39 -10.72 -8.24 0.49
C VAL A 39 -10.36 -9.53 1.23
N ALA A 40 -9.15 -10.05 1.04
CA ALA A 40 -8.68 -11.25 1.75
C ALA A 40 -8.64 -11.04 3.28
N GLU A 41 -8.23 -9.85 3.75
CA GLU A 41 -8.26 -9.51 5.18
C GLU A 41 -9.69 -9.43 5.73
N ILE A 42 -10.61 -8.81 4.99
CA ILE A 42 -12.03 -8.75 5.37
C ILE A 42 -12.64 -10.16 5.45
N GLN A 43 -12.32 -11.02 4.49
CA GLN A 43 -12.79 -12.41 4.51
C GLN A 43 -12.30 -13.18 5.74
N GLN A 44 -11.05 -12.97 6.15
CA GLN A 44 -10.53 -13.60 7.37
C GLN A 44 -11.29 -13.13 8.62
N ILE A 45 -11.58 -11.83 8.72
CA ILE A 45 -12.38 -11.28 9.82
C ILE A 45 -13.77 -11.93 9.86
N LEU A 46 -14.42 -12.10 8.70
CA LEU A 46 -15.77 -12.69 8.62
C LEU A 46 -15.81 -14.19 8.94
N ILE A 47 -14.69 -14.90 8.80
CA ILE A 47 -14.59 -16.33 9.13
C ILE A 47 -14.37 -16.53 10.64
N ASP A 48 -13.78 -15.56 11.33
CA ASP A 48 -13.42 -15.66 12.74
C ASP A 48 -14.68 -15.54 13.60
N SER A 49 -15.29 -16.68 13.96
CA SER A 49 -16.63 -16.77 14.57
C SER A 49 -16.67 -16.40 16.06
N GLY A 50 -15.71 -15.62 16.54
CA GLY A 50 -15.56 -15.25 17.96
C GLY A 50 -16.04 -13.84 18.31
N ASP A 51 -16.17 -12.97 17.32
CA ASP A 51 -16.54 -11.57 17.52
C ASP A 51 -18.05 -11.36 17.48
N SER A 52 -18.52 -10.32 18.17
CA SER A 52 -19.86 -9.76 17.92
C SER A 52 -19.93 -9.08 16.55
N ASP A 53 -21.16 -8.88 16.04
CA ASP A 53 -21.39 -8.15 14.80
C ASP A 53 -20.75 -6.73 14.83
N PHE A 54 -20.80 -6.08 16.00
CA PHE A 54 -20.21 -4.76 16.19
C PHE A 54 -18.68 -4.78 16.09
N GLU A 55 -18.03 -5.71 16.79
CA GLU A 55 -16.57 -5.88 16.74
C GLU A 55 -16.09 -6.28 15.32
N THR A 56 -16.88 -7.11 14.63
CA THR A 56 -16.63 -7.48 13.23
C THR A 56 -16.63 -6.25 12.33
N VAL A 57 -17.63 -5.38 12.47
CA VAL A 57 -17.73 -4.13 11.70
C VAL A 57 -16.57 -3.19 12.04
N GLU A 58 -16.23 -3.02 13.32
CA GLU A 58 -15.09 -2.18 13.73
C GLU A 58 -13.77 -2.68 13.12
N LYS A 59 -13.54 -4.00 13.12
CA LYS A 59 -12.36 -4.61 12.49
C LYS A 59 -12.32 -4.34 10.99
N ILE A 60 -13.45 -4.44 10.29
CA ILE A 60 -13.55 -4.14 8.86
C ILE A 60 -13.23 -2.65 8.58
N VAL A 61 -13.77 -1.73 9.38
CA VAL A 61 -13.47 -0.29 9.27
C VAL A 61 -11.97 -0.02 9.44
N ARG A 62 -11.33 -0.65 10.43
CA ARG A 62 -9.87 -0.54 10.61
C ARG A 62 -9.06 -1.08 9.43
N VAL A 63 -9.57 -2.06 8.68
CA VAL A 63 -8.95 -2.50 7.43
C VAL A 63 -8.99 -1.38 6.38
N PHE A 64 -10.12 -0.70 6.19
CA PHE A 64 -10.19 0.44 5.28
C PHE A 64 -9.20 1.56 5.66
N GLU A 65 -9.11 1.90 6.95
CA GLU A 65 -8.14 2.89 7.46
C GLU A 65 -6.68 2.48 7.22
N LYS A 66 -6.36 1.19 7.39
CA LYS A 66 -5.03 0.63 7.12
C LYS A 66 -4.62 0.83 5.66
N TYR A 67 -5.56 0.67 4.74
CA TYR A 67 -5.36 0.87 3.30
C TYR A 67 -5.56 2.32 2.84
N LYS A 68 -5.77 3.27 3.76
CA LYS A 68 -6.00 4.70 3.45
C LYS A 68 -7.21 4.94 2.57
N ILE A 69 -8.22 4.08 2.70
CA ILE A 69 -9.52 4.22 2.04
C ILE A 69 -10.49 4.83 3.04
N ASP A 70 -11.20 5.86 2.61
CA ASP A 70 -12.25 6.48 3.42
C ASP A 70 -13.44 5.51 3.55
N SER A 71 -13.72 5.08 4.78
CA SER A 71 -14.89 4.27 5.13
C SER A 71 -16.14 5.10 5.45
N GLY A 72 -16.02 6.43 5.43
CA GLY A 72 -17.02 7.37 5.91
C GLY A 72 -16.99 7.53 7.43
N CYS A 73 -17.32 8.73 7.91
CA CYS A 73 -17.52 9.00 9.33
C CYS A 73 -19.01 8.91 9.66
N CYS A 74 -19.44 7.86 10.35
CA CYS A 74 -20.67 7.91 11.13
C CYS A 74 -20.29 8.35 12.55
N HIS A 75 -20.76 9.53 12.96
CA HIS A 75 -20.67 9.93 14.36
C HIS A 75 -21.46 8.93 15.19
N ASP A 76 -20.80 8.26 16.14
CA ASP A 76 -21.47 7.47 17.18
C ASP A 76 -22.57 8.33 17.82
N PHE A 77 -23.82 7.90 17.68
CA PHE A 77 -25.00 8.48 18.34
C PHE A 77 -25.40 7.62 19.53
#